data_AF-A0A1I3XIR2-F1
#
_entry.id   AF-A0A1I3XIR2-F1
#
_cell.length_a   1.000
_cell.length_b   1.000
_cell.length_c   1.000
_cell.angle_alpha   90.00
_cell.angle_beta   90.00
_cell.angle_gamma   90.00
#
_symmetry.space_group_name_H-M   'P 1'
#
loop_
_entity.id
_entity.type
_entity.pdbx_description
1 polymer ?
#
loop_
_entity_poly.entity_id
_entity_poly.type
_entity_poly.pdbx_seq_one_letter_code
_entity_poly.pdbx_strand_id
1 'polypeptide(L)'
;MTQAPIVVGVDRSGAARFAVRWAEDVARRHRAPLRRVHAGPVPVGPGVGVVDGAPLPVLLAEARSARMLVVGPTGEVPGMPGSLPARLAAYADCPVAIARQGGDGPVVAGIDGGPLSDAVLDAAFDEAASRGAPLVAVHAWSDAEIEGTPDRYLGWEPVAEAERRVLGENLAAWQEKYADVPLHRVAVRNRPRHLLLEWSTRAQLVVVGSRGRGGFPGMALGSVAHALVQHGHGPVLVIRPPAGGACPG
;
A
#
# COMPACT_ATOMS: atom_id res chain seq x y z
N MET A 1 22.50 7.87 -12.99
CA MET A 1 21.34 8.55 -12.37
C MET A 1 21.14 7.94 -11.00
N THR A 2 21.20 8.72 -9.93
CA THR A 2 21.02 8.21 -8.55
C THR A 2 19.57 7.78 -8.37
N GLN A 3 19.33 6.57 -7.87
CA GLN A 3 17.97 6.11 -7.59
C GLN A 3 17.31 6.98 -6.52
N ALA A 4 16.01 7.23 -6.66
CA ALA A 4 15.22 7.96 -5.69
C ALA A 4 15.24 7.24 -4.32
N PRO A 5 15.44 7.97 -3.20
CA PRO A 5 15.61 7.35 -1.89
C PRO A 5 14.33 6.71 -1.35
N ILE A 6 14.51 5.76 -0.45
CA ILE A 6 13.52 5.44 0.59
C ILE A 6 13.62 6.52 1.67
N VAL A 7 12.54 7.22 1.93
CA VAL A 7 12.46 8.18 3.04
C VAL A 7 11.75 7.51 4.20
N VAL A 8 12.27 7.64 5.42
CA VAL A 8 11.60 7.20 6.64
C VAL A 8 11.41 8.35 7.61
N GLY A 9 10.16 8.56 8.02
CA GLY A 9 9.82 9.47 9.12
C GLY A 9 10.20 8.87 10.46
N VAL A 10 11.01 9.58 11.23
CA VAL A 10 11.49 9.17 12.54
C VAL A 10 10.88 10.09 13.59
N ASP A 11 10.28 9.50 14.62
CA ASP A 11 9.89 10.18 15.85
C ASP A 11 10.53 9.47 17.05
N ARG A 12 10.19 9.91 18.27
CA ARG A 12 10.71 9.31 19.51
C ARG A 12 9.96 8.06 19.96
N SER A 13 9.02 7.56 19.16
CA SER A 13 8.19 6.40 19.51
C SER A 13 8.94 5.08 19.33
N GLY A 14 8.53 4.05 20.07
CA GLY A 14 9.02 2.69 19.85
C GLY A 14 8.66 2.15 18.47
N ALA A 15 7.55 2.61 17.89
CA ALA A 15 7.10 2.22 16.56
C ALA A 15 8.02 2.78 15.44
N ALA A 16 8.58 3.98 15.62
CA ALA A 16 9.56 4.53 14.68
C ALA A 16 10.84 3.69 14.57
N ARG A 17 11.29 3.04 15.65
CA ARG A 17 12.45 2.13 15.58
C ARG A 17 12.20 0.95 14.64
N PHE A 18 10.98 0.42 14.64
CA PHE A 18 10.62 -0.63 13.69
C PHE A 18 10.53 -0.08 12.27
N ALA A 19 9.90 1.07 12.08
CA ALA A 19 9.80 1.71 10.76
C ALA A 19 11.17 1.96 10.12
N VAL A 20 12.17 2.40 10.92
CA VAL A 20 13.56 2.57 10.44
C VAL A 20 14.16 1.25 9.98
N ARG A 21 14.05 0.17 10.78
CA ARG A 21 14.58 -1.15 10.39
C ARG A 21 13.89 -1.71 9.14
N TRP A 22 12.59 -1.52 9.03
CA TRP A 22 11.83 -1.94 7.86
C TRP A 22 12.26 -1.13 6.62
N ALA A 23 12.44 0.18 6.76
CA ALA A 23 12.94 1.04 5.68
C ALA A 23 14.38 0.69 5.25
N GLU A 24 15.25 0.33 6.19
CA GLU A 24 16.60 -0.19 5.89
C GLU A 24 16.56 -1.49 5.09
N ASP A 25 15.67 -2.41 5.47
CA ASP A 25 15.49 -3.68 4.76
C ASP A 25 15.00 -3.45 3.32
N VAL A 26 13.99 -2.60 3.14
CA VAL A 26 13.49 -2.23 1.82
C VAL A 26 14.55 -1.48 1.01
N ALA A 27 15.25 -0.50 1.59
CA ALA A 27 16.32 0.20 0.89
C ALA A 27 17.41 -0.76 0.40
N ARG A 28 17.78 -1.76 1.22
CA ARG A 28 18.77 -2.79 0.86
C ARG A 28 18.29 -3.69 -0.27
N ARG A 29 17.07 -4.23 -0.17
CA ARG A 29 16.46 -5.11 -1.19
C ARG A 29 16.41 -4.45 -2.56
N HIS A 30 16.12 -3.15 -2.56
CA HIS A 30 15.94 -2.37 -3.78
C HIS A 30 17.18 -1.57 -4.20
N ARG A 31 18.30 -1.71 -3.47
CA ARG A 31 19.54 -0.96 -3.72
C ARG A 31 19.33 0.56 -3.82
N ALA A 32 18.39 1.08 -3.03
CA ALA A 32 18.03 2.48 -2.97
C ALA A 32 18.73 3.18 -1.78
N PRO A 33 19.08 4.48 -1.90
CA PRO A 33 19.55 5.26 -0.76
C PRO A 33 18.47 5.33 0.34
N LEU A 34 18.88 5.37 1.61
CA LEU A 34 17.99 5.59 2.74
C LEU A 34 18.16 7.00 3.29
N ARG A 35 17.05 7.73 3.46
CA ARG A 35 17.01 9.05 4.08
C ARG A 35 16.10 9.00 5.32
N ARG A 36 16.68 9.22 6.49
CA ARG A 36 15.95 9.30 7.77
C ARG A 36 15.64 10.76 8.09
N VAL A 37 14.37 11.09 8.32
CA VAL A 37 13.93 12.47 8.54
C VAL A 37 13.14 12.58 9.84
N HIS A 38 13.53 13.49 10.71
CA HIS A 38 12.75 13.93 11.86
C HIS A 38 12.22 15.33 11.63
N ALA A 39 10.92 15.50 11.79
CA ALA A 39 10.26 16.80 11.75
C ALA A 39 10.07 17.32 13.18
N GLY A 40 10.85 18.33 13.54
CA GLY A 40 10.84 18.91 14.88
C GLY A 40 12.17 19.55 15.25
N PRO A 41 12.22 20.29 16.37
CA PRO A 41 13.38 21.10 16.72
C PRO A 41 14.52 20.31 17.37
N VAL A 42 14.29 19.05 17.77
CA VAL A 42 15.23 18.27 18.59
C VAL A 42 15.76 17.06 17.81
N PRO A 43 17.08 16.86 17.69
CA PRO A 43 17.66 15.65 17.13
C PRO A 43 17.21 14.39 17.87
N VAL A 44 16.83 13.36 17.11
CA VAL A 44 16.33 12.08 17.67
C VAL A 44 17.31 10.92 17.55
N GLY A 45 18.49 11.16 16.98
CA GLY A 45 19.56 10.16 16.88
C GLY A 45 20.57 10.44 15.76
N PRO A 46 21.67 9.66 15.71
CA PRO A 46 22.70 9.82 14.69
C PRO A 46 22.18 9.44 13.29
N GLY A 47 22.61 10.20 12.28
CA GLY A 47 22.25 9.95 10.88
C GLY A 47 20.77 10.21 10.55
N VAL A 48 20.04 10.91 11.43
CA VAL A 48 18.68 11.38 11.17
C VAL A 48 18.74 12.86 10.84
N GLY A 49 18.33 13.22 9.62
CA GLY A 49 18.19 14.63 9.22
C GLY A 49 17.07 15.28 10.03
N VAL A 50 17.35 16.44 10.61
CA VAL A 50 16.38 17.22 11.38
C VAL A 50 15.89 18.35 10.50
N VAL A 51 14.57 18.44 10.32
CA VAL A 51 13.92 19.51 9.56
C VAL A 51 12.94 20.20 10.49
N ASP A 52 13.08 21.52 10.60
CA ASP A 52 12.17 22.31 11.43
C ASP A 52 10.77 22.37 10.80
N GLY A 53 9.74 22.30 11.64
CA GLY A 53 8.34 22.31 11.23
C GLY A 53 7.53 21.08 11.62
N ALA A 54 6.24 21.14 11.29
CA ALA A 54 5.29 20.08 11.64
C ALA A 54 5.52 18.80 10.80
N PRO A 55 5.27 17.60 11.36
CA PRO A 55 5.54 16.33 10.67
C PRO A 55 4.92 16.18 9.29
N LEU A 56 3.67 16.59 9.11
CA LEU A 56 3.01 16.40 7.82
C LEU A 56 3.65 17.19 6.68
N PRO A 57 3.75 18.53 6.71
CA PRO A 57 4.30 19.29 5.58
C PRO A 57 5.75 18.91 5.27
N VAL A 58 6.55 18.59 6.30
CA VAL A 58 7.93 18.11 6.12
C VAL A 58 7.96 16.78 5.37
N LEU A 59 7.20 15.78 5.81
CA LEU A 59 7.21 14.46 5.19
C LEU A 59 6.57 14.46 3.79
N LEU A 60 5.55 15.30 3.55
CA LEU A 60 5.01 15.51 2.19
C LEU A 60 6.04 16.16 1.27
N ALA A 61 6.85 17.09 1.78
CA ALA A 61 7.91 17.71 0.97
C ALA A 61 8.99 16.71 0.58
N GLU A 62 9.40 15.85 1.51
CA GLU A 62 10.36 14.77 1.27
C GLU A 62 9.82 13.72 0.29
N ALA A 63 8.51 13.39 0.38
CA ALA A 63 7.83 12.43 -0.47
C ALA A 63 7.93 12.76 -1.97
N ARG A 64 8.04 14.03 -2.36
CA ARG A 64 8.17 14.44 -3.78
C ARG A 64 9.38 13.89 -4.50
N SER A 65 10.44 13.58 -3.76
CA SER A 65 11.69 13.03 -4.32
C SER A 65 11.92 11.57 -3.93
N ALA A 66 11.02 11.01 -3.10
CA ALA A 66 11.15 9.66 -2.59
C ALA A 66 10.52 8.66 -3.56
N ARG A 67 11.13 7.47 -3.68
CA ARG A 67 10.45 6.34 -4.34
C ARG A 67 9.36 5.74 -3.44
N MET A 68 9.52 5.88 -2.13
CA MET A 68 8.59 5.43 -1.10
C MET A 68 8.85 6.19 0.20
N LEU A 69 7.76 6.56 0.87
CA LEU A 69 7.79 7.12 2.22
C LEU A 69 7.37 6.05 3.24
N VAL A 70 8.18 5.81 4.25
CA VAL A 70 7.93 4.86 5.33
C VAL A 70 7.61 5.61 6.63
N VAL A 71 6.54 5.23 7.31
CA VAL A 71 6.17 5.77 8.62
C VAL A 71 5.67 4.66 9.55
N GLY A 72 5.70 4.93 10.86
CA GLY A 72 5.04 4.07 11.84
C GLY A 72 3.51 4.13 11.74
N PRO A 73 2.79 3.26 12.48
CA PRO A 73 1.33 3.18 12.46
C PRO A 73 0.64 4.24 13.31
N THR A 74 1.40 4.93 14.16
CA THR A 74 0.91 5.95 15.10
C THR A 74 1.43 7.32 14.72
N GLY A 75 0.73 8.35 15.18
CA GLY A 75 1.09 9.74 14.98
C GLY A 75 -0.16 10.57 14.72
N GLU A 76 -0.22 11.73 15.34
CA GLU A 76 -1.32 12.67 15.18
C GLU A 76 -0.82 13.94 14.50
N VAL A 77 -1.72 14.69 13.88
CA VAL A 77 -1.42 16.04 13.40
C VAL A 77 -2.12 17.03 14.33
N PRO A 78 -1.36 17.88 15.06
CA PRO A 78 -1.97 18.91 15.91
C PRO A 78 -2.97 19.76 15.13
N GLY A 79 -4.16 19.95 15.70
CA GLY A 79 -5.20 20.79 15.12
C GLY A 79 -5.94 20.19 13.91
N MET A 80 -5.74 18.90 13.58
CA MET A 80 -6.50 18.26 12.51
C MET A 80 -6.98 16.85 12.90
N PRO A 81 -8.26 16.50 12.65
CA PRO A 81 -8.74 15.14 12.87
C PRO A 81 -8.03 14.12 11.96
N GLY A 82 -7.76 12.94 12.51
CA GLY A 82 -7.14 11.81 11.81
C GLY A 82 -5.66 11.60 12.12
N SER A 83 -5.16 10.41 11.79
CA SER A 83 -3.77 10.04 12.05
C SER A 83 -2.83 10.54 10.95
N LEU A 84 -1.60 10.93 11.33
CA LEU A 84 -0.54 11.33 10.41
C LEU A 84 -0.29 10.28 9.30
N PRO A 85 -0.22 8.97 9.61
CA PRO A 85 -0.12 7.92 8.58
C PRO A 85 -1.24 7.96 7.53
N ALA A 86 -2.50 8.15 7.94
CA ALA A 86 -3.62 8.23 7.01
C ALA A 86 -3.55 9.47 6.12
N ARG A 87 -3.09 10.61 6.66
CA ARG A 87 -2.89 11.83 5.87
C ARG A 87 -1.75 11.68 4.87
N LEU A 88 -0.64 11.07 5.27
CA LEU A 88 0.46 10.79 4.34
C LEU A 88 0.00 9.83 3.23
N ALA A 89 -0.68 8.74 3.57
CA ALA A 89 -1.24 7.82 2.59
C ALA A 89 -2.30 8.46 1.66
N ALA A 90 -2.94 9.55 2.10
CA ALA A 90 -3.91 10.30 1.31
C ALA A 90 -3.28 11.36 0.39
N TYR A 91 -2.15 11.95 0.77
CA TYR A 91 -1.64 13.18 0.14
C TYR A 91 -0.19 13.12 -0.35
N ALA A 92 0.58 12.08 -0.01
CA ALA A 92 1.94 11.94 -0.52
C ALA A 92 1.97 11.71 -2.04
N ASP A 93 3.03 12.21 -2.67
CA ASP A 93 3.32 12.11 -4.09
C ASP A 93 4.07 10.81 -4.48
N CYS A 94 4.28 9.92 -3.51
CA CYS A 94 4.89 8.61 -3.69
C CYS A 94 4.13 7.54 -2.88
N PRO A 95 4.36 6.24 -3.15
CA PRO A 95 3.86 5.15 -2.31
C PRO A 95 4.21 5.34 -0.82
N VAL A 96 3.25 5.04 0.05
CA VAL A 96 3.41 5.19 1.50
C VAL A 96 3.31 3.85 2.19
N ALA A 97 4.38 3.45 2.89
CA ALA A 97 4.42 2.25 3.70
C ALA A 97 4.15 2.56 5.17
N ILE A 98 3.17 1.88 5.75
CA ILE A 98 2.89 1.88 7.18
C ILE A 98 3.57 0.66 7.78
N ALA A 99 4.70 0.88 8.44
CA ALA A 99 5.53 -0.19 8.99
C ALA A 99 4.98 -0.68 10.32
N ARG A 100 4.58 -1.96 10.36
CA ARG A 100 4.20 -2.71 11.57
C ARG A 100 4.93 -4.04 11.59
N GLN A 101 5.04 -4.69 12.74
CA GLN A 101 5.52 -6.07 12.74
C GLN A 101 4.52 -6.95 11.98
N GLY A 102 4.99 -7.64 10.95
CA GLY A 102 4.19 -8.55 10.13
C GLY A 102 4.57 -10.01 10.37
N GLY A 103 3.87 -10.89 9.67
CA GLY A 103 4.24 -12.30 9.59
C GLY A 103 5.33 -12.56 8.54
N ASP A 104 5.61 -13.84 8.32
CA ASP A 104 6.52 -14.41 7.32
C ASP A 104 5.78 -15.00 6.11
N GLY A 105 4.48 -14.71 5.99
CA GLY A 105 3.63 -15.20 4.91
C GLY A 105 3.82 -14.46 3.58
N PRO A 106 2.83 -14.55 2.66
CA PRO A 106 2.96 -13.98 1.32
C PRO A 106 2.96 -12.45 1.31
N VAL A 107 3.38 -11.86 0.18
CA VAL A 107 2.93 -10.51 -0.18
C VAL A 107 1.49 -10.63 -0.67
N VAL A 108 0.62 -9.71 -0.25
CA VAL A 108 -0.80 -9.73 -0.62
C VAL A 108 -1.14 -8.45 -1.37
N ALA A 109 -1.62 -8.55 -2.61
CA ALA A 109 -2.10 -7.42 -3.39
C ALA A 109 -3.63 -7.35 -3.35
N GLY A 110 -4.18 -6.26 -2.84
CA GLY A 110 -5.61 -5.95 -2.97
C GLY A 110 -5.85 -5.14 -4.23
N ILE A 111 -6.50 -5.77 -5.22
CA ILE A 111 -6.84 -5.16 -6.51
C ILE A 111 -8.35 -5.16 -6.68
N ASP A 112 -8.82 -4.15 -7.39
CA ASP A 112 -10.22 -4.04 -7.76
C ASP A 112 -10.38 -3.75 -9.24
N GLY A 113 -9.31 -3.85 -10.03
CA GLY A 113 -9.28 -3.54 -11.46
C GLY A 113 -9.62 -2.09 -11.79
N GLY A 114 -9.49 -1.17 -10.83
CA GLY A 114 -9.50 0.28 -11.08
C GLY A 114 -8.14 0.80 -11.59
N PRO A 115 -8.01 2.12 -11.84
CA PRO A 115 -6.85 2.73 -12.52
C PRO A 115 -5.49 2.54 -11.84
N LEU A 116 -5.47 2.22 -10.54
CA LEU A 116 -4.24 1.97 -9.80
C LEU A 116 -3.83 0.49 -9.79
N SER A 117 -4.64 -0.42 -10.36
CA SER A 117 -4.41 -1.86 -10.23
C SER A 117 -3.06 -2.30 -10.81
N ASP A 118 -2.68 -1.77 -11.97
CA ASP A 118 -1.38 -2.10 -12.58
C ASP A 118 -0.20 -1.61 -11.72
N ALA A 119 -0.31 -0.41 -11.16
CA ALA A 119 0.71 0.13 -10.25
C ALA A 119 0.78 -0.66 -8.92
N VAL A 120 -0.37 -1.16 -8.44
CA VAL A 120 -0.44 -2.06 -7.29
C VAL A 120 0.21 -3.40 -7.58
N LEU A 121 -0.06 -3.97 -8.75
CA LEU A 121 0.54 -5.23 -9.19
C LEU A 121 2.05 -5.07 -9.37
N ASP A 122 2.51 -4.04 -10.06
CA ASP A 122 3.94 -3.79 -10.25
C ASP A 122 4.68 -3.72 -8.92
N ALA A 123 4.19 -2.90 -7.99
CA ALA A 123 4.78 -2.77 -6.67
C ALA A 123 4.70 -4.07 -5.85
N ALA A 124 3.59 -4.82 -5.93
CA ALA A 124 3.43 -6.06 -5.19
C ALA A 124 4.31 -7.19 -5.73
N PHE A 125 4.47 -7.30 -7.04
CA PHE A 125 5.39 -8.25 -7.67
C PHE A 125 6.85 -7.89 -7.38
N ASP A 126 7.22 -6.61 -7.50
CA ASP A 126 8.58 -6.13 -7.19
C ASP A 126 8.93 -6.41 -5.72
N GLU A 127 8.01 -6.13 -4.80
CA GLU A 127 8.18 -6.47 -3.38
C GLU A 127 8.25 -7.98 -3.14
N ALA A 128 7.39 -8.79 -3.79
CA ALA A 128 7.39 -10.24 -3.66
C ALA A 128 8.71 -10.86 -4.18
N ALA A 129 9.18 -10.42 -5.34
CA ALA A 129 10.45 -10.85 -5.94
C ALA A 129 11.63 -10.49 -5.04
N SER A 130 11.69 -9.23 -4.55
CA SER A 130 12.73 -8.78 -3.63
C SER A 130 12.71 -9.53 -2.28
N ARG A 131 11.58 -10.16 -1.96
CA ARG A 131 11.35 -10.97 -0.76
C ARG A 131 11.54 -12.47 -0.96
N GLY A 132 11.67 -12.93 -2.20
CA GLY A 132 11.71 -14.36 -2.50
C GLY A 132 10.45 -15.07 -2.01
N ALA A 133 9.29 -14.42 -2.14
CA ALA A 133 8.06 -14.86 -1.51
C ALA A 133 6.89 -14.92 -2.49
N PRO A 134 5.88 -15.76 -2.20
CA PRO A 134 4.68 -15.83 -3.03
C PRO A 134 3.87 -14.55 -2.96
N LEU A 135 3.20 -14.23 -4.07
CA LEU A 135 2.21 -13.17 -4.18
C LEU A 135 0.80 -13.75 -4.16
N VAL A 136 -0.07 -13.21 -3.32
CA VAL A 136 -1.51 -13.49 -3.33
C VAL A 136 -2.23 -12.26 -3.88
N ALA A 137 -2.79 -12.36 -5.08
CA ALA A 137 -3.66 -11.34 -5.66
C ALA A 137 -5.10 -11.56 -5.19
N VAL A 138 -5.59 -10.68 -4.32
CA VAL A 138 -6.95 -10.66 -3.80
C VAL A 138 -7.76 -9.66 -4.62
N HIS A 139 -8.70 -10.17 -5.41
CA HIS A 139 -9.68 -9.37 -6.11
C HIS A 139 -11.02 -9.44 -5.37
N ALA A 140 -11.52 -8.28 -4.95
CA ALA A 140 -12.82 -8.20 -4.31
C ALA A 140 -13.84 -7.59 -5.26
N TRP A 141 -14.83 -8.40 -5.60
CA TRP A 141 -15.97 -7.94 -6.38
C TRP A 141 -16.99 -7.27 -5.46
N SER A 142 -17.77 -6.31 -5.99
CA SER A 142 -18.81 -5.61 -5.24
C SER A 142 -20.18 -5.90 -5.85
N ASP A 143 -21.11 -6.36 -5.00
CA ASP A 143 -22.52 -6.59 -5.34
C ASP A 143 -23.25 -5.33 -5.90
N ALA A 144 -22.64 -4.15 -5.88
CA ALA A 144 -23.20 -2.91 -6.46
C ALA A 144 -23.35 -2.98 -7.99
N GLU A 145 -22.64 -3.89 -8.68
CA GLU A 145 -22.84 -4.16 -10.11
C GLU A 145 -24.02 -5.10 -10.41
N ILE A 146 -24.68 -5.67 -9.37
CA ILE A 146 -25.82 -6.61 -9.48
C ILE A 146 -27.16 -5.98 -9.11
N GLU A 147 -27.27 -4.64 -9.03
CA GLU A 147 -28.60 -4.03 -9.10
C GLU A 147 -29.07 -4.03 -10.57
N GLY A 148 -29.49 -5.21 -11.05
CA GLY A 148 -30.22 -5.35 -12.31
C GLY A 148 -29.80 -6.48 -13.27
N THR A 149 -28.81 -7.32 -12.96
CA THR A 149 -28.37 -8.38 -13.89
C THR A 149 -29.11 -9.72 -13.67
N PRO A 150 -29.27 -10.57 -14.71
CA PRO A 150 -29.91 -11.90 -14.60
C PRO A 150 -29.16 -12.90 -13.69
N ASP A 151 -27.96 -12.53 -13.24
CA ASP A 151 -26.97 -13.39 -12.58
C ASP A 151 -27.35 -13.82 -11.15
N ARG A 152 -28.48 -13.30 -10.63
CA ARG A 152 -29.03 -13.68 -9.32
C ARG A 152 -29.39 -15.17 -9.20
N TYR A 153 -29.47 -15.88 -10.32
CA TYR A 153 -29.92 -17.29 -10.40
C TYR A 153 -28.78 -18.30 -10.64
N LEU A 154 -27.54 -17.88 -10.95
CA LEU A 154 -26.44 -18.77 -11.36
C LEU A 154 -25.53 -19.26 -10.19
N GLY A 155 -25.65 -18.67 -9.00
CA GLY A 155 -24.76 -18.98 -7.88
C GLY A 155 -23.39 -18.28 -7.99
N TRP A 156 -22.63 -18.22 -6.89
CA TRP A 156 -21.37 -17.44 -6.82
C TRP A 156 -20.20 -18.13 -7.53
N GLU A 157 -20.09 -19.45 -7.44
CA GLU A 157 -18.96 -20.21 -7.96
C GLU A 157 -18.71 -20.02 -9.47
N PRO A 158 -19.74 -20.02 -10.35
CA PRO A 158 -19.56 -19.73 -11.77
C PRO A 158 -19.06 -18.30 -12.03
N VAL A 159 -19.57 -17.31 -11.29
CA VAL A 159 -19.12 -15.90 -11.35
C VAL A 159 -17.67 -15.80 -10.89
N ALA A 160 -17.35 -16.42 -9.75
CA ALA A 160 -15.98 -16.44 -9.21
C ALA A 160 -14.98 -17.10 -10.18
N GLU A 161 -15.38 -18.14 -10.90
CA GLU A 161 -14.54 -18.81 -11.90
C GLU A 161 -14.34 -17.96 -13.15
N ALA A 162 -15.39 -17.32 -13.66
CA ALA A 162 -15.27 -16.36 -14.76
C ALA A 162 -14.34 -15.19 -14.39
N GLU A 163 -14.50 -14.64 -13.19
CA GLU A 163 -13.64 -13.58 -12.67
C GLU A 163 -12.20 -14.04 -12.45
N ARG A 164 -11.98 -15.26 -11.92
CA ARG A 164 -10.63 -15.83 -11.83
C ARG A 164 -9.97 -15.98 -13.20
N ARG A 165 -10.75 -16.26 -14.26
CA ARG A 165 -10.28 -16.33 -15.63
C ARG A 165 -9.89 -14.96 -16.17
N VAL A 166 -10.76 -13.96 -16.05
CA VAL A 166 -10.47 -12.56 -16.47
C VAL A 166 -9.26 -12.01 -15.71
N LEU A 167 -9.21 -12.24 -14.40
CA LEU A 167 -8.06 -11.87 -13.58
C LEU A 167 -6.80 -12.62 -14.03
N GLY A 168 -6.94 -13.89 -14.42
CA GLY A 168 -5.85 -14.68 -14.95
C GLY A 168 -5.27 -14.12 -16.25
N GLU A 169 -6.11 -13.69 -17.18
CA GLU A 169 -5.70 -13.05 -18.43
C GLU A 169 -4.96 -11.73 -18.16
N ASN A 170 -5.49 -10.89 -17.26
CA ASN A 170 -4.85 -9.64 -16.87
C ASN A 170 -3.51 -9.86 -16.12
N LEU A 171 -3.37 -10.96 -15.38
CA LEU A 171 -2.17 -11.30 -14.64
C LEU A 171 -1.13 -12.09 -15.46
N ALA A 172 -1.48 -12.59 -16.63
CA ALA A 172 -0.57 -13.40 -17.46
C ALA A 172 0.71 -12.64 -17.81
N ALA A 173 0.57 -11.39 -18.29
CA ALA A 173 1.71 -10.52 -18.61
C ALA A 173 2.60 -10.24 -17.37
N TRP A 174 2.00 -10.15 -16.19
CA TRP A 174 2.74 -9.97 -14.94
C TRP A 174 3.49 -11.24 -14.52
N GLN A 175 2.88 -12.41 -14.70
CA GLN A 175 3.51 -13.70 -14.45
C GLN A 175 4.67 -13.98 -15.40
N GLU A 176 4.59 -13.53 -16.66
CA GLU A 176 5.71 -13.57 -17.61
C GLU A 176 6.84 -12.63 -17.18
N LYS A 177 6.51 -11.40 -16.76
CA LYS A 177 7.49 -10.42 -16.27
C LYS A 177 8.19 -10.89 -14.98
N TYR A 178 7.47 -11.59 -14.10
CA TYR A 178 7.94 -12.04 -12.79
C TYR A 178 7.81 -13.57 -12.65
N ALA A 179 8.48 -14.32 -13.55
CA ALA A 179 8.37 -15.78 -13.64
C ALA A 179 8.76 -16.51 -12.33
N ASP A 180 9.65 -15.91 -11.53
CA ASP A 180 10.14 -16.48 -10.28
C ASP A 180 9.21 -16.24 -9.08
N VAL A 181 8.10 -15.51 -9.25
CA VAL A 181 7.15 -15.20 -8.17
C VAL A 181 5.93 -16.12 -8.25
N PRO A 182 5.74 -17.06 -7.30
CA PRO A 182 4.53 -17.87 -7.26
C PRO A 182 3.30 -17.00 -7.01
N LEU A 183 2.33 -17.03 -7.93
CA LEU A 183 1.11 -16.23 -7.87
C LEU A 183 -0.10 -17.11 -7.49
N HIS A 184 -0.76 -16.74 -6.39
CA HIS A 184 -2.06 -17.30 -6.00
C HIS A 184 -3.14 -16.24 -6.19
N ARG A 185 -4.28 -16.66 -6.76
CA ARG A 185 -5.41 -15.78 -7.07
C ARG A 185 -6.57 -16.08 -6.12
N VAL A 186 -7.11 -15.06 -5.49
CA VAL A 186 -8.24 -15.16 -4.57
C VAL A 186 -9.31 -14.16 -5.01
N ALA A 187 -10.44 -14.67 -5.52
CA ALA A 187 -11.61 -13.86 -5.84
C ALA A 187 -12.63 -13.98 -4.70
N VAL A 188 -13.11 -12.85 -4.18
CA VAL A 188 -14.14 -12.84 -3.13
C VAL A 188 -15.34 -11.98 -3.47
N ARG A 189 -16.52 -12.46 -3.08
CA ARG A 189 -17.81 -11.82 -3.34
C ARG A 189 -18.06 -10.58 -2.51
N ASN A 190 -17.48 -10.51 -1.31
CA ASN A 190 -17.85 -9.49 -0.32
C ASN A 190 -16.75 -9.19 0.70
N ARG A 191 -16.75 -7.94 1.21
CA ARG A 191 -15.90 -7.40 2.30
C ARG A 191 -14.37 -7.46 2.06
N PRO A 192 -13.84 -6.82 0.99
CA PRO A 192 -12.39 -6.68 0.78
C PRO A 192 -11.64 -6.22 2.02
N ARG A 193 -12.24 -5.25 2.73
CA ARG A 193 -11.70 -4.70 3.97
C ARG A 193 -11.43 -5.76 5.02
N HIS A 194 -12.40 -6.65 5.29
CA HIS A 194 -12.25 -7.67 6.33
C HIS A 194 -11.18 -8.68 5.94
N LEU A 195 -11.23 -9.16 4.69
CA LEU A 195 -10.28 -10.15 4.20
C LEU A 195 -8.85 -9.62 4.17
N LEU A 196 -8.63 -8.39 3.71
CA LEU A 196 -7.28 -7.80 3.69
C LEU A 196 -6.76 -7.49 5.10
N LEU A 197 -7.64 -7.13 6.04
CA LEU A 197 -7.27 -7.00 7.46
C LEU A 197 -6.86 -8.36 8.05
N GLU A 198 -7.58 -9.43 7.71
CA GLU A 198 -7.22 -10.79 8.11
C GLU A 198 -5.88 -11.21 7.50
N TRP A 199 -5.68 -11.02 6.20
CA TRP A 199 -4.39 -11.27 5.54
C TRP A 199 -3.25 -10.49 6.17
N SER A 200 -3.49 -9.26 6.60
CA SER A 200 -2.46 -8.43 7.25
C SER A 200 -1.89 -9.04 8.53
N THR A 201 -2.55 -10.04 9.14
CA THR A 201 -2.04 -10.73 10.34
C THR A 201 -0.87 -11.68 10.02
N ARG A 202 -0.86 -12.26 8.81
CA ARG A 202 0.12 -13.29 8.40
C ARG A 202 1.00 -12.85 7.24
N ALA A 203 0.53 -11.88 6.44
CA ALA A 203 1.29 -11.34 5.32
C ALA A 203 2.52 -10.59 5.84
N GLN A 204 3.61 -10.72 5.11
CA GLN A 204 4.80 -9.90 5.32
C GLN A 204 4.62 -8.49 4.73
N LEU A 205 3.70 -8.31 3.79
CA LEU A 205 3.28 -7.01 3.24
C LEU A 205 1.90 -7.11 2.58
N VAL A 206 1.01 -6.16 2.87
CA VAL A 206 -0.24 -5.95 2.12
C VAL A 206 -0.11 -4.70 1.26
N VAL A 207 -0.32 -4.82 -0.05
CA VAL A 207 -0.23 -3.74 -1.03
C VAL A 207 -1.62 -3.40 -1.56
N VAL A 208 -2.01 -2.12 -1.53
CA VAL A 208 -3.31 -1.65 -2.01
C VAL A 208 -3.19 -0.31 -2.71
N GLY A 209 -4.15 0.00 -3.59
CA GLY A 209 -4.30 1.34 -4.13
C GLY A 209 -4.84 2.31 -3.08
N SER A 210 -4.41 3.57 -3.12
CA SER A 210 -4.98 4.63 -2.27
C SER A 210 -6.45 4.90 -2.57
N ARG A 211 -6.92 4.59 -3.78
CA ARG A 211 -8.32 4.66 -4.18
C ARG A 211 -8.68 3.42 -4.97
N GLY A 212 -9.95 3.04 -4.90
CA GLY A 212 -10.51 1.96 -5.69
C GLY A 212 -11.50 2.45 -6.75
N ARG A 213 -12.26 1.51 -7.35
CA ARG A 213 -13.37 1.77 -8.29
C ARG A 213 -14.53 2.52 -7.63
N GLY A 214 -14.81 2.23 -6.36
CA GLY A 214 -15.85 2.89 -5.57
C GLY A 214 -15.28 3.96 -4.63
N GLY A 215 -15.75 5.19 -4.76
CA GLY A 215 -15.37 6.30 -3.90
C GLY A 215 -16.15 7.56 -4.24
N PHE A 216 -16.38 8.43 -3.26
CA PHE A 216 -17.03 9.72 -3.52
C PHE A 216 -16.01 10.69 -4.13
N PRO A 217 -16.41 11.51 -5.12
CA PRO A 217 -15.58 12.58 -5.64
C PRO A 217 -15.03 13.45 -4.49
N GLY A 218 -13.71 13.64 -4.44
CA GLY A 218 -13.05 14.44 -3.40
C GLY A 218 -12.45 13.65 -2.21
N MET A 219 -12.67 12.35 -2.09
CA MET A 219 -11.97 11.55 -1.07
C MET A 219 -10.54 11.19 -1.51
N ALA A 220 -9.56 11.58 -0.69
CA ALA A 220 -8.15 11.36 -0.96
C ALA A 220 -7.67 9.91 -0.71
N LEU A 221 -8.42 9.13 0.11
CA LEU A 221 -8.13 7.75 0.47
C LEU A 221 -9.43 6.91 0.49
N GLY A 222 -9.42 5.74 -0.15
CA GLY A 222 -10.54 4.79 -0.19
C GLY A 222 -10.74 4.04 1.12
N SER A 223 -11.94 3.49 1.32
CA SER A 223 -12.34 2.85 2.60
C SER A 223 -11.48 1.64 2.99
N VAL A 224 -11.03 0.85 2.02
CA VAL A 224 -10.15 -0.31 2.23
C VAL A 224 -8.75 0.14 2.66
N ALA A 225 -8.15 1.07 1.91
CA ALA A 225 -6.83 1.61 2.24
C ALA A 225 -6.84 2.33 3.59
N HIS A 226 -7.88 3.12 3.88
CA HIS A 226 -8.06 3.77 5.18
C HIS A 226 -8.12 2.76 6.32
N ALA A 227 -8.91 1.70 6.17
CA ALA A 227 -9.03 0.66 7.21
C ALA A 227 -7.72 -0.09 7.44
N LEU A 228 -6.95 -0.42 6.39
CA LEU A 228 -5.64 -1.05 6.54
C LEU A 228 -4.60 -0.12 7.17
N VAL A 229 -4.63 1.17 6.82
CA VAL A 229 -3.74 2.17 7.42
C VAL A 229 -4.05 2.36 8.90
N GLN A 230 -5.31 2.30 9.34
CA GLN A 230 -5.66 2.45 10.76
C GLN A 230 -5.57 1.16 11.56
N HIS A 231 -6.02 0.04 11.00
CA HIS A 231 -6.30 -1.20 11.73
C HIS A 231 -5.55 -2.43 11.20
N GLY A 232 -4.68 -2.26 10.21
CA GLY A 232 -3.82 -3.35 9.74
C GLY A 232 -2.92 -3.89 10.85
N HIS A 233 -2.71 -5.20 10.86
CA HIS A 233 -1.87 -5.86 11.85
C HIS A 233 -0.40 -5.88 11.44
N GLY A 234 -0.12 -6.08 10.15
CA GLY A 234 1.22 -6.09 9.55
C GLY A 234 1.54 -4.87 8.66
N PRO A 235 2.68 -4.89 7.95
CA PRO A 235 3.06 -3.86 7.00
C PRO A 235 2.02 -3.65 5.91
N VAL A 236 1.73 -2.38 5.61
CA VAL A 236 0.81 -2.00 4.53
C VAL A 236 1.51 -1.00 3.61
N LEU A 237 1.52 -1.26 2.31
CA LEU A 237 1.98 -0.33 1.28
C LEU A 237 0.78 0.23 0.52
N VAL A 238 0.61 1.54 0.55
CA VAL A 238 -0.45 2.25 -0.16
C VAL A 238 0.13 2.91 -1.41
N ILE A 239 -0.34 2.47 -2.57
CA ILE A 239 0.09 2.99 -3.87
C ILE A 239 -0.68 4.26 -4.22
N ARG A 240 0.07 5.27 -4.66
CA ARG A 240 -0.43 6.57 -5.06
C ARG A 240 -0.35 6.72 -6.58
N PRO A 241 -1.29 7.47 -7.19
CA PRO A 241 -1.08 7.91 -8.55
C PRO A 241 0.21 8.77 -8.60
N PRO A 242 0.97 8.73 -9.70
CA PRO A 242 2.14 9.58 -9.86
C PRO A 242 1.72 11.07 -9.80
N ALA A 243 2.55 11.90 -9.18
CA ALA A 243 2.30 13.33 -9.08
C ALA A 243 2.09 13.94 -10.48
N GLY A 244 0.90 14.52 -10.71
CA GLY A 244 0.50 15.08 -12.01
C GLY A 244 -0.51 14.25 -12.82
N GLY A 245 -0.88 13.05 -12.37
CA GLY A 245 -1.93 12.25 -13.00
C GLY A 245 -3.34 12.71 -12.60
N ALA A 246 -3.90 13.69 -13.33
CA ALA A 246 -5.35 13.79 -13.41
C ALA A 246 -5.90 12.47 -14.00
N CYS A 247 -7.01 11.95 -13.46
CA CYS A 247 -7.78 10.95 -14.19
C CYS A 247 -8.18 11.58 -15.54
N PRO A 248 -7.99 10.91 -16.69
CA PRO A 248 -8.80 11.23 -17.85
C PRO A 248 -10.26 11.04 -17.42
N GLY A 249 -11.10 12.03 -17.75
CA GLY A 249 -12.52 12.04 -17.38
C GLY A 249 -13.33 10.91 -18.01
#